data_AF-A0AAW0IU58-F1
#
_entry.id   AF-A0AAW0IU58-F1
#
_cell.length_a   1.000
_cell.length_b   1.000
_cell.length_c   1.000
_cell.angle_alpha   90.00
_cell.angle_beta   90.00
_cell.angle_gamma   90.00
#
_symmetry.space_group_name_H-M   'P 1'
#
loop_
_entity.id
_entity.type
_entity.pdbx_description
1 polymer ?
#
loop_
_entity_poly.entity_id
_entity_poly.type
_entity_poly.pdbx_seq_one_letter_code
_entity_poly.pdbx_strand_id
1 'polypeptide(L)' 'MPVLIRQRHIRVRKQVMNIASFFVHLDSQKHIDFSLRSPYGGGRPGRVKRRNAKKGQGGAGAGDDEEED' A
#
# COMPACT_ATOMS: atom_id res chain seq x y z
N MET A 1 -6.37 13.03 -4.65
CA MET A 1 -5.42 12.08 -5.29
C MET A 1 -3.91 12.40 -5.14
N PRO A 2 -3.41 13.66 -5.03
CA PRO A 2 -1.95 13.88 -5.01
C PRO A 2 -1.24 13.26 -3.79
N VAL A 3 -1.97 13.13 -2.66
CA VAL A 3 -1.47 12.52 -1.42
C VAL A 3 -1.13 11.04 -1.60
N LEU A 4 -1.96 10.27 -2.31
CA LEU A 4 -1.74 8.83 -2.51
C LEU A 4 -0.51 8.55 -3.38
N ILE A 5 -0.25 9.41 -4.37
CA ILE A 5 0.96 9.33 -5.19
C ILE A 5 2.18 9.59 -4.30
N ARG A 6 2.21 10.72 -3.57
CA ARG A 6 3.34 11.09 -2.70
C ARG A 6 3.63 10.04 -1.61
N GLN A 7 2.60 9.40 -1.08
CA GLN A 7 2.71 8.33 -0.08
C GLN A 7 3.06 6.96 -0.67
N ARG A 8 3.36 6.87 -1.97
CA ARG A 8 3.81 5.64 -2.66
C ARG A 8 2.74 4.54 -2.72
N HIS A 9 1.47 4.93 -2.77
CA HIS A 9 0.36 3.97 -2.86
C HIS A 9 0.04 3.57 -4.30
N ILE A 10 0.48 4.32 -5.31
CA ILE A 10 0.17 4.08 -6.72
C ILE A 10 1.39 3.54 -7.45
N ARG A 11 1.17 2.55 -8.33
CA ARG A 11 2.19 2.03 -9.25
C ARG A 11 1.71 2.15 -10.70
N VAL A 12 2.67 2.28 -11.60
CA VAL A 12 2.49 2.09 -13.04
C VAL A 12 3.26 0.84 -13.40
N ARG A 13 2.56 -0.22 -13.80
CA ARG A 13 3.14 -1.56 -14.04
C ARG A 13 3.89 -2.08 -12.80
N LYS A 14 5.23 -2.12 -12.85
CA LYS A 14 6.10 -2.58 -11.76
C LYS A 14 6.68 -1.43 -10.92
N GLN A 15 6.51 -0.18 -11.35
CA GLN A 15 7.18 0.96 -10.73
C GLN A 15 6.23 1.74 -9.82
N VAL A 16 6.63 1.92 -8.56
CA VAL A 16 5.89 2.74 -7.60
C VAL A 16 6.17 4.22 -7.88
N MET A 17 5.10 4.99 -8.08
CA MET A 17 5.18 6.43 -8.38
C MET A 17 5.05 7.26 -7.11
N ASN A 18 5.94 8.26 -6.96
CA ASN A 18 5.96 9.19 -5.83
C ASN A 18 5.90 10.67 -6.23
N ILE A 19 5.79 10.97 -7.52
CA ILE A 19 5.73 12.34 -8.06
C ILE A 19 4.38 12.53 -8.77
N ALA A 20 3.59 13.49 -8.31
CA ALA A 20 2.25 13.74 -8.83
C ALA A 20 2.23 14.43 -10.22
N SER A 21 3.37 14.98 -10.64
CA SER A 21 3.55 15.62 -11.95
C SER A 21 4.17 14.70 -13.01
N PHE A 22 4.21 13.39 -12.76
CA PHE A 22 4.71 12.43 -13.74
C PHE A 22 3.69 12.26 -14.88
N PHE A 23 4.13 12.47 -16.12
CA PHE A 23 3.30 12.22 -17.30
C PHE A 23 3.22 10.73 -17.60
N VAL A 24 2.00 10.20 -17.67
CA VAL A 24 1.76 8.79 -17.99
C VAL A 24 1.52 8.64 -19.48
N HIS A 25 2.21 7.67 -20.11
CA HIS A 25 1.98 7.32 -21.50
C HIS A 25 0.66 6.55 -21.68
N LEU A 26 0.00 6.72 -22.83
CA LEU A 26 -1.29 6.10 -23.15
C LEU A 26 -1.28 4.57 -22.95
N ASP A 27 -0.24 3.88 -23.40
CA ASP A 27 -0.12 2.41 -23.24
C ASP A 27 -0.01 1.94 -21.79
N SER A 28 0.41 2.83 -20.90
CA SER A 28 0.57 2.55 -19.47
C SER A 28 -0.61 3.00 -18.63
N GLN A 29 -1.55 3.75 -19.21
CA GLN A 29 -2.77 4.20 -18.53
C GLN A 29 -3.58 3.02 -17.98
N LYS A 30 -3.65 1.91 -18.74
CA LYS A 30 -4.36 0.68 -18.32
C LYS A 30 -3.65 -0.13 -17.23
N HIS A 31 -2.43 0.26 -16.85
CA HIS A 31 -1.62 -0.44 -15.85
C HIS A 31 -1.35 0.44 -14.62
N ILE A 32 -2.24 1.41 -14.36
CA ILE A 32 -2.22 2.25 -13.17
C ILE A 32 -3.04 1.54 -12.10
N ASP A 33 -2.36 1.05 -11.06
CA ASP A 33 -3.00 0.31 -9.97
C ASP A 33 -2.43 0.75 -8.63
N PHE A 34 -3.07 0.31 -7.53
CA PHE A 34 -2.44 0.38 -6.23
C PHE A 34 -1.20 -0.53 -6.17
N SER A 35 -0.19 -0.09 -5.44
CA SER A 35 0.96 -0.93 -5.12
C SER A 35 0.51 -2.10 -4.25
N LEU A 36 1.05 -3.30 -4.51
CA LEU A 36 0.79 -4.49 -3.68
C LEU A 36 1.20 -4.28 -2.22
N ARG A 37 2.19 -3.42 -1.99
CA ARG A 37 2.66 -3.06 -0.64
C ARG A 37 1.80 -1.98 0.03
N SER A 38 0.88 -1.36 -0.71
CA SER A 38 -0.06 -0.38 -0.18
C SER A 38 -1.12 -1.08 0.66
N PRO A 39 -1.51 -0.54 1.82
CA PRO A 39 -2.67 -1.01 2.56
C PRO A 39 -3.97 -1.01 1.74
N TYR A 40 -4.05 -0.17 0.70
CA TYR A 40 -5.20 -0.11 -0.21
C TYR A 40 -5.14 -1.13 -1.35
N GLY A 41 -3.98 -1.76 -1.57
CA GLY A 41 -3.75 -2.80 -2.59
C GLY A 41 -3.65 -4.20 -2.00
N GLY A 42 -4.23 -4.44 -0.82
CA GLY A 42 -4.15 -5.71 -0.09
C GLY A 42 -2.92 -5.87 0.81
N GLY A 43 -2.02 -4.88 0.85
CA GLY A 43 -0.82 -4.91 1.67
C GLY A 43 -1.07 -4.74 3.17
N ARG A 44 -0.05 -5.07 3.96
CA ARG A 44 -0.11 -5.00 5.44
C ARG A 44 -0.47 -3.57 5.92
N PRO A 45 -1.37 -3.43 6.92
CA PRO A 45 -1.70 -2.13 7.48
C PRO A 45 -0.46 -1.37 8.01
N GLY A 46 -0.49 -0.04 7.87
CA GLY A 46 0.62 0.83 8.30
C GLY A 46 0.94 0.76 9.80
N ARG A 47 2.14 1.18 10.19
CA ARG A 47 2.66 1.09 11.56
C ARG A 47 1.71 1.68 12.61
N VAL A 48 1.13 2.84 12.34
CA VAL A 48 0.23 3.52 13.29
C VAL A 48 -1.05 2.71 13.49
N LYS A 49 -1.68 2.22 12.41
CA LYS A 49 -2.88 1.37 12.49
C LYS A 49 -2.59 0.06 13.23
N ARG A 50 -1.44 -0.59 12.95
CA ARG A 50 -0.98 -1.79 13.70
C ARG A 50 -0.73 -1.51 15.17
N ARG A 51 -0.09 -0.39 15.51
CA ARG A 51 0.16 -0.01 16.91
C ARG A 51 -1.15 0.25 17.66
N ASN A 52 -2.11 0.92 17.03
CA ASN A 52 -3.40 1.20 17.65
C ASN A 52 -4.23 -0.08 17.83
N ALA A 53 -4.20 -1.01 16.86
CA ALA A 53 -4.83 -2.32 17.01
C ALA A 53 -4.25 -3.12 18.19
N LYS A 54 -2.91 -3.14 18.34
CA LYS A 54 -2.24 -3.80 19.49
C LYS A 54 -2.59 -3.15 20.83
N LYS A 55 -2.75 -1.83 20.88
CA LYS A 55 -3.19 -1.13 22.10
C LYS A 55 -4.64 -1.45 22.47
N GLY A 56 -5.51 -1.72 21.49
CA GLY A 56 -6.88 -2.19 21.73
C GLY A 56 -6.99 -3.67 22.07
N GLN A 57 -6.01 -4.49 21.65
CA GLN A 57 -5.91 -5.94 21.92
C GLN A 57 -5.00 -6.25 23.11
N GLY A 58 -4.97 -5.38 24.13
CA GLY A 58 -4.39 -5.72 25.43
C GLY A 58 -5.26 -6.77 26.14
N GLY A 59 -5.26 -8.00 25.63
CA GLY A 59 -6.07 -9.09 26.18
C GLY A 59 -6.32 -10.32 25.30
N ALA A 60 -5.44 -10.69 24.36
CA ALA A 60 -5.28 -12.08 23.89
C ALA A 60 -4.17 -12.15 22.82
N GLY A 61 -3.24 -13.09 23.03
CA GLY A 61 -2.28 -13.51 22.02
C GLY A 61 -2.91 -14.42 20.95
N ALA A 62 -2.04 -14.94 20.08
CA ALA A 62 -2.29 -15.68 18.83
C ALA A 62 -2.68 -14.74 17.67
N GLY A 63 -1.93 -14.65 16.57
CA GLY A 63 -1.18 -15.69 15.88
C GLY A 63 -1.78 -15.76 14.49
N ASP A 64 -1.03 -15.38 13.46
CA ASP A 64 -0.93 -16.19 12.25
C ASP A 64 0.27 -15.72 11.41
N ASP A 65 0.95 -16.73 10.91
CA ASP A 65 2.23 -16.76 10.23
C ASP A 65 2.06 -16.56 8.70
N GLU A 66 3.16 -16.67 7.95
CA GLU A 66 3.32 -17.23 6.57
C GLU A 66 2.06 -17.30 5.64
N GLU A 67 2.02 -16.94 4.35
CA GLU A 67 2.82 -17.16 3.13
C GLU A 67 2.42 -16.03 2.13
N GLU A 68 3.05 -15.66 1.01
CA GLU A 68 3.58 -16.39 -0.15
C GLU A 68 4.22 -15.31 -1.07
N ASP A 69 5.45 -15.53 -1.57
CA ASP A 69 6.21 -14.79 -2.62
C ASP A 69 6.31 -13.23 -2.62
#